data_AF-A0A958J0P1-F1
#
_entry.id   AF-A0A958J0P1-F1
#
_cell.length_a   1.000
_cell.length_b   1.000
_cell.length_c   1.000
_cell.angle_alpha   90.00
_cell.angle_beta   90.00
_cell.angle_gamma   90.00
#
_symmetry.space_group_name_H-M   'P 1'
#
loop_
_entity.id
_entity.type
_entity.pdbx_description
1 polymer ?
#
loop_
_entity_poly.entity_id
_entity_poly.type
_entity_poly.pdbx_seq_one_letter_code
_entity_poly.pdbx_strand_id
1 'polypeptide(L)'
;QMELGLEKANTALNNDLPVYFWQVRWLKDELLSNRLFSNGNDQSNKMMNGAIFKYDTKGRLLEYTLEWPDTSNLADISQSDAESILAQFISEHTPFFYSKTDTIKQQRNTNKITEKVHQERVDYDFFWKTTAPLINIPIELTATVVGDRIIRFQSNYQPAGMYQTSFVNTLDDYLFPLMLMLIVISTIIIALRRWQAYEMDFRFGIGLGIVAGLFFGIYLYFNLYRTMGINVYIPVILNSLFTGGSIVFIWAVGESIGRETWKEKFISLDLLRNGYVLHSQIGINILRGISIGILSLAAWALLVKMVSFFEAVAIIPNFNGSLMIFSSVNPLLRMIGIVSFAMIWTVTCYLLFGMSVFRRLFQSPWVVIGIVTLLITLVHRDGLEPYLPGVIIEAIVMAFTLWAFWQYDLIAGFAALVTNTFWYQAIGLFFTGNDHFAFSGMLLAGVFILIIGYALTTLFTRDRITDFDRLAPKFYKNITERQRLQKELEIAREVQMSFLPERNPQINELDIASRCIPALEIGGDYYDFVDLGQNRLGVVIGDVSGKGTQA
;
A
#
# COMPACT_ATOMS: atom_id res chain seq x y z
N GLN A 1 -29.75 -0.75 30.59
CA GLN A 1 -29.71 -2.12 30.05
C GLN A 1 -31.10 -2.43 29.53
N MET A 2 -31.21 -2.80 28.25
CA MET A 2 -32.47 -3.23 27.65
C MET A 2 -32.28 -4.68 27.22
N GLU A 3 -33.15 -5.57 27.67
CA GLU A 3 -33.17 -6.95 27.17
C GLU A 3 -33.81 -6.95 25.78
N LEU A 4 -32.95 -6.96 24.76
CA LEU A 4 -33.38 -7.15 23.38
C LEU A 4 -33.24 -8.64 23.06
N GLY A 5 -34.33 -9.30 22.65
CA GLY A 5 -34.25 -10.64 22.07
C GLY A 5 -33.33 -10.64 20.83
N LEU A 6 -32.72 -11.78 20.51
CA LEU A 6 -31.68 -11.92 19.46
C LEU A 6 -32.02 -11.18 18.16
N GLU A 7 -33.26 -11.28 17.68
CA GLU A 7 -33.71 -10.66 16.43
C GLU A 7 -33.77 -9.13 16.51
N LYS A 8 -34.27 -8.57 17.62
CA LYS A 8 -34.29 -7.12 17.87
C LYS A 8 -32.90 -6.58 18.16
N ALA A 9 -32.07 -7.35 18.87
CA ALA A 9 -30.66 -7.03 19.07
C ALA A 9 -29.92 -7.01 17.72
N ASN A 10 -30.14 -8.02 16.87
CA ASN A 10 -29.57 -8.08 15.52
C ASN A 10 -30.05 -6.91 14.65
N THR A 11 -31.34 -6.53 14.73
CA THR A 11 -31.86 -5.39 13.95
C THR A 11 -31.28 -4.07 14.44
N ALA A 12 -31.18 -3.88 15.76
CA ALA A 12 -30.53 -2.70 16.34
C ALA A 12 -29.05 -2.64 15.98
N LEU A 13 -28.31 -3.73 16.14
CA LEU A 13 -26.88 -3.81 15.79
C LEU A 13 -26.66 -3.60 14.28
N ASN A 14 -27.54 -4.11 13.43
CA ASN A 14 -27.44 -3.94 11.98
C ASN A 14 -27.68 -2.48 11.54
N ASN A 15 -28.64 -1.81 12.15
CA ASN A 15 -28.98 -0.44 11.81
C ASN A 15 -28.00 0.58 12.43
N ASP A 16 -27.43 0.27 13.60
CA ASP A 16 -26.66 1.23 14.39
C ASP A 16 -25.14 1.02 14.35
N LEU A 17 -24.62 -0.16 13.94
CA LEU A 17 -23.18 -0.43 13.92
C LEU A 17 -22.61 -0.58 12.49
N PRO A 18 -21.53 0.14 12.14
CA PRO A 18 -20.88 0.05 10.84
C PRO A 18 -19.90 -1.14 10.80
N VAL A 19 -20.41 -2.37 10.93
CA VAL A 19 -19.59 -3.59 10.99
C VAL A 19 -20.05 -4.64 10.00
N TYR A 20 -19.11 -5.31 9.32
CA TYR A 20 -19.42 -6.40 8.37
C TYR A 20 -19.93 -7.68 9.05
N PHE A 21 -19.55 -7.89 10.30
CA PHE A 21 -20.05 -8.94 11.17
C PHE A 21 -19.95 -8.46 12.62
N TRP A 22 -20.81 -8.98 13.50
CA TRP A 22 -20.67 -8.79 14.94
C TRP A 22 -20.57 -10.14 15.65
N GLN A 23 -19.82 -10.15 16.75
CA GLN A 23 -19.67 -11.31 17.60
C GLN A 23 -20.39 -11.04 18.92
N VAL A 24 -21.32 -11.91 19.28
CA VAL A 24 -21.99 -11.91 20.58
C VAL A 24 -21.32 -12.98 21.43
N ARG A 25 -20.76 -12.56 22.57
CA ARG A 25 -20.24 -13.48 23.59
C ARG A 25 -21.18 -13.44 24.79
N TRP A 26 -21.78 -14.57 25.11
CA TRP A 26 -22.61 -14.71 26.31
C TRP A 26 -21.70 -14.94 27.52
N LEU A 27 -21.82 -14.08 28.53
CA LEU A 27 -20.99 -14.09 29.75
C LEU A 27 -21.86 -14.25 31.00
N LYS A 28 -22.56 -15.39 31.15
CA LYS A 28 -23.26 -15.77 32.40
C LYS A 28 -23.82 -17.20 32.36
N ASP A 29 -23.87 -17.85 33.53
CA ASP A 29 -24.59 -19.10 33.84
C ASP A 29 -26.13 -18.88 33.82
N GLU A 30 -26.68 -18.47 32.68
CA GLU A 30 -28.13 -18.42 32.49
C GLU A 30 -28.57 -19.38 31.40
N LEU A 31 -29.65 -20.10 31.69
CA LEU A 31 -30.27 -21.09 30.83
C LEU A 31 -30.65 -20.47 29.48
N LEU A 32 -29.90 -20.80 28.44
CA LEU A 32 -30.35 -20.69 27.06
C LEU A 32 -31.54 -21.64 26.89
N SER A 33 -32.73 -21.15 27.25
CA SER A 33 -33.95 -21.93 27.21
C SER A 33 -34.39 -22.17 25.76
N ASN A 34 -34.39 -23.45 25.37
CA ASN A 34 -35.32 -24.15 24.47
C ASN A 34 -35.69 -23.58 23.08
N ARG A 35 -35.16 -22.45 22.61
CA ARG A 35 -35.62 -21.88 21.31
C ARG A 35 -34.71 -22.09 20.11
N LEU A 36 -33.42 -22.31 20.32
CA LEU A 36 -32.49 -22.56 19.20
C LEU A 36 -32.15 -24.04 19.02
N PHE A 37 -32.34 -24.88 20.05
CA PHE A 37 -31.65 -26.18 20.13
C PHE A 37 -32.43 -27.32 20.82
N SER A 38 -33.75 -27.25 20.99
CA SER A 38 -34.52 -28.45 21.40
C SER A 38 -35.89 -28.55 20.73
N ASN A 39 -36.14 -29.71 20.12
CA ASN A 39 -37.49 -30.20 19.90
C ASN A 39 -37.92 -30.94 21.17
N GLY A 40 -38.35 -30.18 22.18
CA GLY A 40 -39.14 -30.71 23.29
C GLY A 40 -38.37 -31.10 24.57
N ASN A 41 -38.97 -30.66 25.68
CA ASN A 41 -39.07 -31.31 26.99
C ASN A 41 -37.87 -31.96 27.71
N ASP A 42 -36.62 -31.60 27.39
CA ASP A 42 -35.50 -32.07 28.23
C ASP A 42 -35.16 -31.07 29.37
N GLN A 43 -35.36 -31.51 30.62
CA GLN A 43 -35.09 -30.76 31.85
C GLN A 43 -33.63 -30.89 32.34
N SER A 44 -32.70 -31.33 31.50
CA SER A 44 -31.27 -31.37 31.85
C SER A 44 -30.65 -29.97 31.81
N ASN A 45 -31.02 -29.14 32.77
CA ASN A 45 -30.39 -27.85 33.06
C ASN A 45 -28.96 -28.07 33.60
N LYS A 46 -27.98 -28.29 32.73
CA LYS A 46 -26.55 -28.10 33.07
C LYS A 46 -26.08 -26.75 32.53
N MET A 47 -25.33 -26.03 33.37
CA MET A 47 -24.75 -24.71 33.08
C MET A 47 -23.88 -24.75 31.82
N MET A 48 -24.16 -23.85 30.88
CA MET A 48 -23.29 -23.58 29.73
C MET A 48 -22.29 -22.51 30.13
N ASN A 49 -20.99 -22.73 29.88
CA ASN A 49 -19.93 -21.79 30.27
C ASN A 49 -19.78 -20.61 29.29
N GLY A 50 -20.66 -20.52 28.29
CA GLY A 50 -20.72 -19.42 27.33
C GLY A 50 -21.03 -19.92 25.94
N ALA A 51 -21.49 -18.99 25.10
CA ALA A 51 -21.67 -19.22 23.68
C ALA A 51 -21.17 -18.01 22.90
N ILE A 52 -20.50 -18.29 21.80
CA ILE A 52 -20.00 -17.32 20.85
C ILE A 52 -20.81 -17.48 19.57
N PHE A 53 -21.46 -16.41 19.16
CA PHE A 53 -22.15 -16.34 17.87
C PHE A 53 -21.55 -15.21 17.06
N LYS A 54 -21.36 -15.43 15.76
CA LYS A 54 -20.94 -14.42 14.79
C LYS A 54 -22.02 -14.31 13.75
N TYR A 55 -22.53 -13.10 13.53
CA TYR A 55 -23.57 -12.83 12.56
C TYR A 55 -23.07 -11.87 11.49
N ASP A 56 -23.66 -11.92 10.30
CA ASP A 56 -23.44 -10.94 9.24
C ASP A 56 -24.40 -9.74 9.33
N THR A 57 -24.24 -8.77 8.42
CA THR A 57 -25.09 -7.57 8.28
C THR A 57 -26.55 -7.84 7.90
N LYS A 58 -26.99 -9.10 7.82
CA LYS A 58 -28.40 -9.46 7.64
C LYS A 58 -28.93 -10.29 8.80
N GLY A 59 -28.17 -10.37 9.90
CA GLY A 59 -28.52 -11.16 11.09
C GLY A 59 -28.39 -12.66 10.88
N ARG A 60 -27.68 -13.10 9.83
CA ARG A 60 -27.49 -14.52 9.49
C ARG A 60 -26.27 -15.06 10.22
N LEU A 61 -26.32 -16.32 10.66
CA LEU A 61 -25.23 -16.92 11.45
C LEU A 61 -24.04 -17.30 10.55
N LEU A 62 -22.83 -16.87 10.93
CA LEU A 62 -21.56 -17.17 10.25
C LEU A 62 -20.71 -18.15 11.07
N GLU A 63 -20.70 -17.97 12.38
CA GLU A 63 -19.93 -18.80 13.30
C GLU A 63 -20.72 -19.02 14.58
N TYR A 64 -20.59 -20.21 15.13
CA TYR A 64 -21.20 -20.61 16.38
C TYR A 64 -20.24 -21.55 17.10
N THR A 65 -19.95 -21.24 18.35
CA THR A 65 -19.18 -22.11 19.24
C THR A 65 -19.82 -22.07 20.61
N LEU A 66 -20.13 -23.24 21.15
CA LEU A 66 -20.68 -23.40 22.47
C LEU A 66 -19.60 -23.99 23.40
N GLU A 67 -19.31 -23.29 24.49
CA GLU A 67 -18.33 -23.71 25.50
C GLU A 67 -19.04 -24.58 26.54
N TRP A 68 -18.87 -25.90 26.43
CA TRP A 68 -19.51 -26.88 27.33
C TRP A 68 -18.47 -27.59 28.21
N PRO A 69 -18.59 -27.55 29.56
CA PRO A 69 -17.57 -28.08 30.47
C PRO A 69 -17.52 -29.61 30.59
N ASP A 70 -18.65 -30.30 30.44
CA ASP A 70 -18.73 -31.77 30.50
C ASP A 70 -19.77 -32.31 29.51
N THR A 71 -19.28 -32.95 28.45
CA THR A 71 -20.14 -33.48 27.39
C THR A 71 -20.50 -34.96 27.64
N SER A 72 -19.82 -35.67 28.54
CA SER A 72 -19.86 -37.14 28.69
C SER A 72 -21.24 -37.78 28.84
N ASN A 73 -22.25 -37.05 29.32
CA ASN A 73 -23.61 -37.56 29.57
C ASN A 73 -24.58 -37.47 28.36
N LEU A 74 -24.12 -37.09 27.17
CA LEU A 74 -24.98 -36.96 25.97
C LEU A 74 -25.24 -38.32 25.32
N ALA A 75 -26.46 -38.52 24.81
CA ALA A 75 -26.86 -39.76 24.15
C ALA A 75 -26.06 -39.99 22.85
N ASP A 76 -25.69 -41.25 22.60
CA ASP A 76 -25.07 -41.66 21.35
C ASP A 76 -26.11 -41.62 20.21
N ILE A 77 -25.73 -41.07 19.05
CA ILE A 77 -26.62 -40.90 17.91
C ILE A 77 -26.01 -41.52 16.65
N SER A 78 -26.89 -41.95 15.72
CA SER A 78 -26.43 -42.49 14.45
C SER A 78 -25.94 -41.37 13.52
N GLN A 79 -25.04 -41.71 12.58
CA GLN A 79 -24.55 -40.77 11.57
C GLN A 79 -25.71 -40.11 10.77
N SER A 80 -26.76 -40.88 10.45
CA SER A 80 -27.92 -40.35 9.70
C SER A 80 -28.72 -39.33 10.51
N ASP A 81 -28.78 -39.49 11.82
CA ASP A 81 -29.47 -38.54 12.70
C ASP A 81 -28.63 -37.26 12.83
N ALA A 82 -27.31 -37.39 12.96
CA ALA A 82 -26.37 -36.26 12.98
C ALA A 82 -26.46 -35.41 11.69
N GLU A 83 -26.54 -36.06 10.52
CA GLU A 83 -26.73 -35.40 9.23
C GLU A 83 -28.08 -34.65 9.16
N SER A 84 -29.15 -35.22 9.70
CA SER A 84 -30.47 -34.60 9.72
C SER A 84 -30.52 -33.36 10.61
N ILE A 85 -29.92 -33.43 11.80
CA ILE A 85 -29.80 -32.31 12.74
C ILE A 85 -29.03 -31.16 12.09
N LEU A 86 -27.90 -31.46 11.46
CA LEU A 86 -27.09 -30.46 10.77
C LEU A 86 -27.83 -29.81 9.59
N ALA A 87 -28.51 -30.61 8.77
CA ALA A 87 -29.27 -30.10 7.63
C ALA A 87 -30.42 -29.16 8.07
N GLN A 88 -31.13 -29.52 9.13
CA GLN A 88 -32.18 -28.68 9.70
C GLN A 88 -31.61 -27.35 10.20
N PHE A 89 -30.54 -27.39 11.00
CA PHE A 89 -29.87 -26.20 11.53
C PHE A 89 -29.39 -25.24 10.42
N ILE A 90 -28.75 -25.76 9.38
CA ILE A 90 -28.26 -24.96 8.25
C ILE A 90 -29.44 -24.30 7.52
N SER A 91 -30.54 -25.03 7.33
CA SER A 91 -31.72 -24.52 6.63
C SER A 91 -32.43 -23.39 7.39
N GLU A 92 -32.45 -23.47 8.72
CA GLU A 92 -33.13 -22.51 9.60
C GLU A 92 -32.27 -21.26 9.86
N HIS A 93 -30.95 -21.42 10.01
CA HIS A 93 -30.08 -20.35 10.50
C HIS A 93 -29.05 -19.82 9.49
N THR A 94 -28.72 -20.60 8.45
CA THR A 94 -27.70 -20.24 7.46
C THR A 94 -28.09 -20.59 6.00
N PRO A 95 -29.28 -20.20 5.51
CA PRO A 95 -29.82 -20.65 4.22
C PRO A 95 -29.01 -20.18 2.99
N PHE A 96 -28.04 -19.30 3.18
CA PHE A 96 -27.20 -18.75 2.11
C PHE A 96 -26.04 -19.67 1.71
N PHE A 97 -25.56 -20.54 2.61
CA PHE A 97 -24.50 -21.51 2.30
C PHE A 97 -25.02 -22.72 1.51
N TYR A 98 -26.32 -22.75 1.21
CA TYR A 98 -27.02 -23.92 0.74
C TYR A 98 -28.04 -23.55 -0.34
N SER A 99 -27.81 -23.96 -1.59
CA SER A 99 -28.88 -23.99 -2.58
C SER A 99 -29.79 -25.19 -2.28
N LYS A 100 -31.11 -25.10 -2.48
CA LYS A 100 -32.03 -26.26 -2.32
C LYS A 100 -31.63 -27.49 -3.15
N THR A 101 -30.71 -27.32 -4.09
CA THR A 101 -30.12 -28.33 -4.98
C THR A 101 -28.84 -28.99 -4.45
N ASP A 102 -28.22 -28.49 -3.38
CA ASP A 102 -26.98 -29.02 -2.80
C ASP A 102 -27.24 -29.85 -1.55
N THR A 103 -27.96 -30.98 -1.66
CA THR A 103 -28.10 -31.85 -0.49
C THR A 103 -26.74 -32.41 -0.04
N ILE A 104 -26.46 -32.46 1.27
CA ILE A 104 -25.25 -33.10 1.87
C ILE A 104 -25.01 -34.51 1.29
N LYS A 105 -26.08 -35.21 0.88
CA LYS A 105 -26.05 -36.53 0.23
C LYS A 105 -25.55 -36.52 -1.23
N GLN A 106 -25.69 -35.43 -1.97
CA GLN A 106 -25.32 -35.34 -3.40
C GLN A 106 -23.86 -34.94 -3.63
N GLN A 107 -23.15 -34.40 -2.63
CA GLN A 107 -21.72 -34.06 -2.72
C GLN A 107 -20.80 -35.05 -1.97
N ARG A 108 -21.00 -36.36 -2.15
CA ARG A 108 -20.19 -37.41 -1.49
C ARG A 108 -18.68 -37.36 -1.75
N ASN A 109 -18.22 -36.61 -2.75
CA ASN A 109 -16.79 -36.55 -3.13
C ASN A 109 -16.01 -35.37 -2.52
N THR A 110 -16.67 -34.40 -1.87
CA THR A 110 -16.03 -33.22 -1.26
C THR A 110 -16.25 -33.10 0.24
N ASN A 111 -17.10 -33.96 0.81
CA ASN A 111 -17.47 -33.95 2.21
C ASN A 111 -16.61 -34.95 2.99
N LYS A 112 -15.98 -34.50 4.07
CA LYS A 112 -15.24 -35.38 4.99
C LYS A 112 -15.99 -35.44 6.31
N ILE A 113 -16.33 -36.65 6.74
CA ILE A 113 -16.91 -36.90 8.06
C ILE A 113 -15.82 -37.60 8.88
N THR A 114 -15.51 -37.07 10.06
CA THR A 114 -14.57 -37.70 10.99
C THR A 114 -15.30 -38.10 12.26
N GLU A 115 -15.22 -39.36 12.61
CA GLU A 115 -15.77 -39.90 13.85
C GLU A 115 -14.72 -39.79 14.95
N LYS A 116 -15.08 -39.17 16.07
CA LYS A 116 -14.28 -39.16 17.30
C LYS A 116 -14.94 -40.08 18.31
N VAL A 117 -14.34 -41.25 18.48
CA VAL A 117 -14.81 -42.24 19.45
C VAL A 117 -14.32 -41.86 20.84
N HIS A 118 -15.26 -41.49 21.71
CA HIS A 118 -15.05 -41.35 23.15
C HIS A 118 -15.48 -42.66 23.84
N GLN A 119 -15.07 -42.86 25.10
CA GLN A 119 -15.29 -44.15 25.80
C GLN A 119 -16.76 -44.63 25.83
N GLU A 120 -17.74 -43.74 25.69
CA GLU A 120 -19.18 -44.04 25.76
C GLU A 120 -20.02 -43.42 24.60
N ARG A 121 -19.41 -42.85 23.55
CA ARG A 121 -20.15 -42.20 22.43
C ARG A 121 -19.31 -41.92 21.17
N VAL A 122 -19.97 -41.61 20.06
CA VAL A 122 -19.32 -41.11 18.83
C VAL A 122 -19.71 -39.66 18.54
N ASP A 123 -18.70 -38.78 18.41
CA ASP A 123 -18.89 -37.40 17.97
C ASP A 123 -18.60 -37.29 16.46
N TYR A 124 -19.41 -36.51 15.74
CA TYR A 124 -19.29 -36.35 14.28
C TYR A 124 -18.78 -34.95 13.92
N ASP A 125 -17.60 -34.89 13.31
CA ASP A 125 -17.08 -33.69 12.67
C ASP A 125 -17.42 -33.72 11.18
N PHE A 126 -18.25 -32.78 10.75
CA PHE A 126 -18.63 -32.55 9.36
C PHE A 126 -17.76 -31.47 8.74
N PHE A 127 -17.23 -31.76 7.56
CA PHE A 127 -16.52 -30.81 6.72
C PHE A 127 -17.11 -30.84 5.31
N TRP A 128 -17.49 -29.67 4.79
CA TRP A 128 -17.96 -29.52 3.41
C TRP A 128 -17.48 -28.21 2.79
N LYS A 129 -17.40 -28.19 1.46
CA LYS A 129 -17.01 -27.01 0.67
C LYS A 129 -18.23 -26.45 -0.04
N THR A 130 -18.46 -25.15 0.08
CA THR A 130 -19.50 -24.41 -0.65
C THR A 130 -18.89 -23.13 -1.24
N THR A 131 -19.67 -22.33 -1.96
CA THR A 131 -19.25 -21.00 -2.45
C THR A 131 -20.19 -19.95 -1.90
N ALA A 132 -19.71 -18.83 -1.37
CA ALA A 132 -20.57 -17.73 -0.91
C ALA A 132 -21.26 -17.04 -2.11
N PRO A 133 -22.60 -17.01 -2.21
CA PRO A 133 -23.29 -16.38 -3.34
C PRO A 133 -23.04 -14.88 -3.58
N LEU A 134 -22.50 -14.14 -2.60
CA LEU A 134 -22.29 -12.67 -2.66
C LEU A 134 -20.90 -12.31 -3.23
N ILE A 135 -19.92 -13.19 -3.08
CA ILE A 135 -18.50 -12.92 -3.40
C ILE A 135 -17.87 -14.06 -4.22
N ASN A 136 -18.61 -15.15 -4.47
CA ASN A 136 -18.18 -16.34 -5.20
C ASN A 136 -16.85 -16.95 -4.68
N ILE A 137 -16.57 -16.77 -3.39
CA ILE A 137 -15.38 -17.30 -2.72
C ILE A 137 -15.69 -18.72 -2.22
N PRO A 138 -14.78 -19.70 -2.39
CA PRO A 138 -14.93 -21.01 -1.75
C PRO A 138 -14.88 -20.88 -0.23
N ILE A 139 -15.80 -21.56 0.44
CA ILE A 139 -15.92 -21.58 1.89
C ILE A 139 -15.88 -23.01 2.34
N GLU A 140 -14.97 -23.28 3.26
CA GLU A 140 -14.95 -24.52 4.03
C GLU A 140 -15.82 -24.32 5.26
N LEU A 141 -16.84 -25.15 5.37
CA LEU A 141 -17.72 -25.17 6.53
C LEU A 141 -17.36 -26.38 7.37
N THR A 142 -17.15 -26.14 8.65
CA THR A 142 -16.91 -27.18 9.66
C THR A 142 -18.00 -27.13 10.69
N ALA A 143 -18.64 -28.26 10.95
CA ALA A 143 -19.60 -28.39 12.04
C ALA A 143 -19.28 -29.61 12.90
N THR A 144 -19.41 -29.48 14.21
CA THR A 144 -19.24 -30.58 15.16
C THR A 144 -20.57 -30.86 15.83
N VAL A 145 -21.07 -32.08 15.64
CA VAL A 145 -22.30 -32.59 16.25
C VAL A 145 -21.91 -33.55 17.37
N VAL A 146 -22.46 -33.34 18.56
CA VAL A 146 -22.24 -34.14 19.76
C VAL A 146 -23.60 -34.48 20.36
N GLY A 147 -23.96 -35.76 20.35
CA GLY A 147 -25.30 -36.21 20.71
C GLY A 147 -26.39 -35.53 19.89
N ASP A 148 -27.42 -35.00 20.52
CA ASP A 148 -28.56 -34.33 19.88
C ASP A 148 -28.29 -32.87 19.43
N ARG A 149 -27.05 -32.37 19.55
CA ARG A 149 -26.76 -30.94 19.41
C ARG A 149 -25.52 -30.64 18.57
N ILE A 150 -25.51 -29.45 17.98
CA ILE A 150 -24.34 -28.87 17.33
C ILE A 150 -23.61 -28.05 18.38
N ILE A 151 -22.31 -28.28 18.57
CA ILE A 151 -21.49 -27.51 19.51
C ILE A 151 -20.59 -26.49 18.82
N ARG A 152 -20.35 -26.69 17.52
CA ARG A 152 -19.50 -25.82 16.72
C ARG A 152 -20.01 -25.80 15.29
N PHE A 153 -20.07 -24.62 14.72
CA PHE A 153 -20.29 -24.36 13.31
C PHE A 153 -19.40 -23.19 12.91
N GLN A 154 -18.48 -23.37 11.97
CA GLN A 154 -17.57 -22.32 11.54
C GLN A 154 -17.54 -22.25 10.02
N SER A 155 -17.67 -21.03 9.50
CA SER A 155 -17.36 -20.72 8.11
C SER A 155 -15.92 -20.23 8.00
N ASN A 156 -15.05 -21.05 7.43
CA ASN A 156 -13.71 -20.68 7.04
C ASN A 156 -13.71 -20.31 5.57
N TYR A 157 -13.59 -19.02 5.28
CA TYR A 157 -13.36 -18.55 3.92
C TYR A 157 -11.99 -19.07 3.47
N GLN A 158 -11.99 -19.97 2.50
CA GLN A 158 -10.79 -20.48 1.85
C GLN A 158 -10.77 -19.90 0.43
N PRO A 159 -10.26 -18.67 0.24
CA PRO A 159 -9.93 -18.24 -1.11
C PRO A 159 -9.03 -19.31 -1.75
N ALA A 160 -9.42 -19.80 -2.92
CA ALA A 160 -8.63 -20.76 -3.68
C ALA A 160 -7.26 -20.14 -3.94
N GLY A 161 -6.20 -20.62 -3.25
CA GLY A 161 -4.86 -20.02 -3.35
C GLY A 161 -4.04 -19.95 -2.07
N MET A 162 -4.60 -20.23 -0.88
CA MET A 162 -3.83 -20.17 0.39
C MET A 162 -2.65 -21.16 0.53
N TYR A 163 -2.28 -21.92 -0.52
CA TYR A 163 -1.18 -22.89 -0.53
C TYR A 163 0.18 -22.36 -1.02
N GLN A 164 0.44 -21.04 -1.01
CA GLN A 164 1.81 -20.48 -1.19
C GLN A 164 2.23 -19.43 -0.15
N THR A 165 1.49 -19.30 0.95
CA THR A 165 1.68 -18.20 1.92
C THR A 165 2.96 -18.27 2.74
N SER A 166 3.55 -19.45 3.00
CA SER A 166 4.76 -19.53 3.84
C SER A 166 5.97 -18.79 3.25
N PHE A 167 6.36 -19.09 2.00
CA PHE A 167 7.55 -18.47 1.39
C PHE A 167 7.32 -16.99 1.09
N VAL A 168 6.13 -16.64 0.60
CA VAL A 168 5.75 -15.28 0.22
C VAL A 168 5.67 -14.37 1.45
N ASN A 169 5.04 -14.83 2.55
CA ASN A 169 4.99 -14.07 3.81
C ASN A 169 6.38 -13.94 4.45
N THR A 170 7.21 -14.99 4.38
CA THR A 170 8.59 -14.93 4.89
C THR A 170 9.41 -13.89 4.11
N LEU A 171 9.27 -13.81 2.78
CA LEU A 171 9.90 -12.76 1.98
C LEU A 171 9.40 -11.36 2.37
N ASP A 172 8.11 -11.20 2.69
CA ASP A 172 7.51 -9.93 3.08
C ASP A 172 8.05 -9.37 4.39
N ASP A 173 8.16 -10.24 5.41
CA ASP A 173 8.69 -9.88 6.72
C ASP A 173 10.11 -9.30 6.66
N TYR A 174 10.87 -9.57 5.59
CA TYR A 174 12.23 -9.07 5.40
C TYR A 174 12.38 -7.99 4.31
N LEU A 175 11.66 -8.09 3.19
CA LEU A 175 11.84 -7.17 2.06
C LEU A 175 11.35 -5.75 2.37
N PHE A 176 10.19 -5.60 3.01
CA PHE A 176 9.65 -4.29 3.34
C PHE A 176 10.56 -3.51 4.31
N PRO A 177 11.00 -4.09 5.45
CA PRO A 177 11.96 -3.44 6.34
C PRO A 177 13.30 -3.14 5.67
N LEU A 178 13.81 -4.05 4.83
CA LEU A 178 15.04 -3.84 4.08
C LEU A 178 14.93 -2.62 3.15
N MET A 179 13.82 -2.52 2.40
CA MET A 179 13.63 -1.40 1.47
C MET A 179 13.46 -0.07 2.23
N LEU A 180 12.69 -0.07 3.33
CA LEU A 180 12.61 1.08 4.23
C LEU A 180 13.99 1.50 4.76
N MET A 181 14.81 0.54 5.20
CA MET A 181 16.17 0.79 5.67
C MET A 181 17.03 1.41 4.56
N LEU A 182 16.94 0.91 3.32
CA LEU A 182 17.65 1.49 2.18
C LEU A 182 17.20 2.92 1.87
N ILE A 183 15.89 3.21 1.90
CA ILE A 183 15.35 4.57 1.72
C ILE A 183 15.87 5.49 2.84
N VAL A 184 15.83 5.05 4.10
CA VAL A 184 16.29 5.85 5.24
C VAL A 184 17.80 6.12 5.15
N ILE A 185 18.62 5.10 4.90
CA ILE A 185 20.08 5.23 4.78
C ILE A 185 20.44 6.15 3.62
N SER A 186 19.84 5.95 2.44
CA SER A 186 20.09 6.80 1.28
C SER A 186 19.65 8.25 1.54
N THR A 187 18.50 8.46 2.18
CA THR A 187 18.02 9.78 2.59
C THR A 187 19.01 10.45 3.54
N ILE A 188 19.51 9.75 4.56
CA ILE A 188 20.48 10.30 5.53
C ILE A 188 21.79 10.67 4.82
N ILE A 189 22.36 9.77 4.00
CA ILE A 189 23.62 10.01 3.30
C ILE A 189 23.52 11.24 2.40
N ILE A 190 22.42 11.38 1.65
CA ILE A 190 22.22 12.52 0.75
C ILE A 190 21.93 13.78 1.55
N ALA A 191 21.09 13.70 2.58
CA ALA A 191 20.77 14.82 3.46
C ALA A 191 22.03 15.43 4.08
N LEU A 192 22.94 14.61 4.61
CA LEU A 192 24.19 15.10 5.21
C LEU A 192 25.04 15.91 4.23
N ARG A 193 25.18 15.43 2.99
CA ARG A 193 25.95 16.14 1.95
C ARG A 193 25.28 17.45 1.54
N ARG A 194 23.95 17.44 1.36
CA ARG A 194 23.20 18.60 0.87
C ARG A 194 22.91 19.65 1.93
N TRP A 195 22.88 19.24 3.21
CA TRP A 195 22.68 20.16 4.32
C TRP A 195 23.83 21.17 4.38
N GLN A 196 25.07 20.68 4.24
CA GLN A 196 26.27 21.52 4.25
C GLN A 196 26.30 22.53 3.10
N ALA A 197 25.70 22.16 1.95
CA ALA A 197 25.61 23.02 0.78
C ALA A 197 24.39 23.98 0.80
N TYR A 198 23.58 23.98 1.87
CA TYR A 198 22.34 24.76 1.96
C TYR A 198 21.37 24.53 0.79
N GLU A 199 21.29 23.28 0.32
CA GLU A 199 20.49 22.88 -0.85
C GLU A 199 19.15 22.25 -0.48
N MET A 200 18.72 22.35 0.77
CA MET A 200 17.48 21.75 1.26
C MET A 200 16.61 22.79 1.96
N ASP A 201 15.30 22.65 1.79
CA ASP A 201 14.30 23.36 2.57
C ASP A 201 13.31 22.37 3.17
N PHE A 202 13.04 22.54 4.46
CA PHE A 202 12.15 21.67 5.23
C PHE A 202 10.75 22.27 5.41
N ARG A 203 10.54 23.56 5.11
CA ARG A 203 9.29 24.28 5.45
C ARG A 203 8.04 23.60 4.89
N PHE A 204 8.07 23.26 3.60
CA PHE A 204 6.97 22.55 2.96
C PHE A 204 6.86 21.10 3.44
N GLY A 205 8.00 20.43 3.59
CA GLY A 205 8.09 19.06 4.12
C GLY A 205 7.48 18.92 5.51
N ILE A 206 7.69 19.89 6.41
CA ILE A 206 7.10 19.91 7.77
C ILE A 206 5.58 19.90 7.71
N GLY A 207 4.97 20.73 6.86
CA GLY A 207 3.52 20.75 6.68
C GLY A 207 2.98 19.40 6.21
N LEU A 208 3.62 18.81 5.20
CA LEU A 208 3.26 17.46 4.71
C LEU A 208 3.49 16.37 5.75
N GLY A 209 4.58 16.42 6.51
CA GLY A 209 4.90 15.46 7.55
C GLY A 209 3.89 15.48 8.69
N ILE A 210 3.42 16.66 9.11
CA ILE A 210 2.34 16.79 10.11
C ILE A 210 1.05 16.15 9.59
N VAL A 211 0.66 16.46 8.34
CA VAL A 211 -0.56 15.92 7.73
C VAL A 211 -0.47 14.39 7.61
N ALA A 212 0.66 13.86 7.15
CA ALA A 212 0.86 12.43 7.01
C ALA A 212 0.92 11.70 8.36
N GLY A 213 1.61 12.28 9.34
CA GLY A 213 1.64 11.76 10.71
C GLY A 213 0.25 11.71 11.33
N LEU A 214 -0.57 12.74 11.11
CA LEU A 214 -1.96 12.76 11.56
C LEU A 214 -2.80 11.66 10.91
N PHE A 215 -2.74 11.50 9.58
CA PHE A 215 -3.49 10.44 8.89
C PHE A 215 -3.03 9.04 9.28
N PHE A 216 -1.73 8.85 9.46
CA PHE A 216 -1.18 7.59 9.95
C PHE A 216 -1.61 7.30 11.39
N GLY A 217 -1.65 8.34 12.24
CA GLY A 217 -2.16 8.24 13.60
C GLY A 217 -3.63 7.87 13.67
N ILE A 218 -4.47 8.47 12.82
CA ILE A 218 -5.88 8.09 12.66
C ILE A 218 -5.99 6.62 12.28
N TYR A 219 -5.24 6.20 11.25
CA TYR A 219 -5.20 4.80 10.82
C TYR A 219 -4.80 3.85 11.97
N LEU A 220 -3.69 4.14 12.66
CA LEU A 220 -3.19 3.32 13.76
C LEU A 220 -4.16 3.28 14.94
N TYR A 221 -4.76 4.41 15.31
CA TYR A 221 -5.73 4.47 16.39
C TYR A 221 -6.90 3.53 16.13
N PHE A 222 -7.52 3.64 14.95
CA PHE A 222 -8.66 2.78 14.59
C PHE A 222 -8.27 1.32 14.32
N ASN A 223 -6.98 1.01 14.16
CA ASN A 223 -6.47 -0.36 14.07
C ASN A 223 -6.19 -0.98 15.46
N LEU A 224 -5.54 -0.24 16.36
CA LEU A 224 -5.08 -0.72 17.67
C LEU A 224 -6.12 -0.56 18.80
N TYR A 225 -7.16 0.24 18.59
CA TYR A 225 -8.19 0.53 19.61
C TYR A 225 -8.84 -0.75 20.18
N ARG A 226 -9.02 -1.77 19.35
CA ARG A 226 -9.62 -3.06 19.79
C ARG A 226 -8.73 -3.85 20.74
N THR A 227 -7.41 -3.62 20.75
CA THR A 227 -6.45 -4.48 21.43
C THR A 227 -5.84 -3.91 22.70
N MET A 228 -5.71 -2.58 22.84
CA MET A 228 -4.78 -2.00 23.84
C MET A 228 -5.35 -0.93 24.79
N GLY A 229 -6.64 -0.57 24.70
CA GLY A 229 -7.27 0.39 25.64
C GLY A 229 -6.55 1.75 25.71
N ILE A 230 -6.41 2.34 26.91
CA ILE A 230 -5.74 3.65 27.10
C ILE A 230 -4.24 3.63 26.70
N ASN A 231 -3.62 2.45 26.64
CA ASN A 231 -2.22 2.30 26.26
C ASN A 231 -1.98 2.50 24.76
N VAL A 232 -3.04 2.65 23.95
CA VAL A 232 -2.96 2.92 22.50
C VAL A 232 -2.34 4.29 22.20
N TYR A 233 -2.51 5.28 23.08
CA TYR A 233 -2.13 6.66 22.76
C TYR A 233 -0.62 6.85 22.56
N ILE A 234 0.22 6.23 23.40
CA ILE A 234 1.68 6.37 23.30
C ILE A 234 2.21 5.79 21.97
N PRO A 235 1.91 4.53 21.58
CA PRO A 235 2.28 4.00 20.29
C PRO A 235 1.76 4.84 19.12
N VAL A 236 0.50 5.28 19.15
CA VAL A 236 -0.06 6.09 18.07
C VAL A 236 0.71 7.40 17.91
N ILE A 237 0.95 8.14 19.00
CA ILE A 237 1.66 9.42 18.95
C ILE A 237 3.10 9.23 18.47
N LEU A 238 3.84 8.28 19.06
CA LEU A 238 5.23 8.05 18.69
C LEU A 238 5.36 7.63 17.22
N ASN A 239 4.57 6.65 16.77
CA ASN A 239 4.61 6.21 15.38
C ASN A 239 4.20 7.31 14.40
N SER A 240 3.22 8.13 14.76
CA SER A 240 2.81 9.29 13.95
C SER A 240 3.93 10.32 13.82
N LEU A 241 4.64 10.61 14.91
CA LEU A 241 5.77 11.55 14.92
C LEU A 241 6.95 11.03 14.08
N PHE A 242 7.34 9.76 14.25
CA PHE A 242 8.42 9.17 13.47
C PHE A 242 8.08 9.10 11.98
N THR A 243 6.85 8.73 11.65
CA THR A 243 6.39 8.63 10.26
C THR A 243 6.31 10.00 9.61
N GLY A 244 5.71 10.98 10.30
CA GLY A 244 5.65 12.36 9.83
C GLY A 244 7.05 12.96 9.66
N GLY A 245 7.93 12.77 10.65
CA GLY A 245 9.33 13.19 10.58
C GLY A 245 10.09 12.57 9.40
N SER A 246 9.88 11.28 9.13
CA SER A 246 10.48 10.60 7.97
C SER A 246 10.06 11.25 6.65
N ILE A 247 8.78 11.59 6.51
CA ILE A 247 8.26 12.30 5.32
C ILE A 247 8.90 13.69 5.17
N VAL A 248 9.15 14.42 6.26
CA VAL A 248 9.85 15.71 6.19
C VAL A 248 11.22 15.56 5.54
N PHE A 249 12.02 14.57 5.98
CA PHE A 249 13.36 14.34 5.46
C PHE A 249 13.36 13.82 4.03
N ILE A 250 12.55 12.80 3.74
CA ILE A 250 12.46 12.21 2.39
C ILE A 250 11.97 13.25 1.40
N TRP A 251 10.99 14.09 1.78
CA TRP A 251 10.54 15.20 0.94
C TRP A 251 11.64 16.22 0.68
N ALA A 252 12.32 16.71 1.72
CA ALA A 252 13.36 17.73 1.56
C ALA A 252 14.51 17.25 0.65
N VAL A 253 14.94 16.00 0.82
CA VAL A 253 15.96 15.38 -0.03
C VAL A 253 15.43 15.14 -1.45
N GLY A 254 14.22 14.59 -1.56
CA GLY A 254 13.58 14.31 -2.84
C GLY A 254 13.36 15.57 -3.68
N GLU A 255 12.90 16.67 -3.08
CA GLU A 255 12.75 17.97 -3.75
C GLU A 255 14.10 18.54 -4.17
N SER A 256 15.12 18.43 -3.31
CA SER A 256 16.47 18.92 -3.62
C SER A 256 17.09 18.21 -4.83
N ILE A 257 17.06 16.87 -4.86
CA ILE A 257 17.54 16.08 -6.01
C ILE A 257 16.64 16.28 -7.23
N GLY A 258 15.33 16.31 -7.01
CA GLY A 258 14.35 16.48 -8.08
C GLY A 258 14.54 17.80 -8.80
N ARG A 259 14.81 18.90 -8.09
CA ARG A 259 15.07 20.20 -8.73
C ARG A 259 16.41 20.26 -9.46
N GLU A 260 17.41 19.51 -9.00
CA GLU A 260 18.69 19.37 -9.72
C GLU A 260 18.51 18.63 -11.05
N THR A 261 17.56 17.70 -11.12
CA THR A 261 17.34 16.83 -12.28
C THR A 261 16.25 17.32 -13.23
N TRP A 262 15.16 17.85 -12.70
CA TRP A 262 13.96 18.28 -13.44
C TRP A 262 13.24 19.46 -12.78
N LYS A 263 13.70 20.68 -13.03
CA LYS A 263 13.10 21.90 -12.49
C LYS A 263 11.61 22.04 -12.87
N GLU A 264 11.28 21.71 -14.12
CA GLU A 264 9.97 21.86 -14.72
C GLU A 264 8.87 21.05 -14.01
N LYS A 265 9.22 19.95 -13.34
CA LYS A 265 8.27 19.10 -12.61
C LYS A 265 7.71 19.77 -11.35
N PHE A 266 8.32 20.87 -10.91
CA PHE A 266 7.94 21.58 -9.69
C PHE A 266 7.16 22.87 -9.96
N ILE A 267 6.87 23.23 -11.21
CA ILE A 267 6.21 24.50 -11.54
C ILE A 267 4.85 24.64 -10.84
N SER A 268 3.96 23.65 -10.92
CA SER A 268 2.68 23.72 -10.21
C SER A 268 2.82 23.67 -8.70
N LEU A 269 3.86 23.00 -8.17
CA LEU A 269 4.15 23.04 -6.74
C LEU A 269 4.58 24.45 -6.31
N ASP A 270 5.42 25.12 -7.10
CA ASP A 270 5.91 26.46 -6.82
C ASP A 270 4.78 27.50 -6.91
N LEU A 271 3.85 27.33 -7.85
CA LEU A 271 2.64 28.14 -7.92
C LEU A 271 1.79 27.99 -6.65
N LEU A 272 1.54 26.76 -6.20
CA LEU A 272 0.81 26.48 -4.96
C LEU A 272 1.51 27.07 -3.73
N ARG A 273 2.83 26.87 -3.62
CA ARG A 273 3.66 27.34 -2.51
C ARG A 273 3.64 28.86 -2.38
N ASN A 274 3.59 29.59 -3.49
CA ASN A 274 3.58 31.05 -3.51
C ASN A 274 2.14 31.64 -3.52
N GLY A 275 1.11 30.82 -3.33
CA GLY A 275 -0.28 31.27 -3.20
C GLY A 275 -1.03 31.51 -4.52
N TYR A 276 -0.44 31.17 -5.67
CA TYR A 276 -1.10 31.23 -6.98
C TYR A 276 -1.99 30.00 -7.22
N VAL A 277 -2.87 29.69 -6.27
CA VAL A 277 -3.68 28.46 -6.25
C VAL A 277 -4.70 28.38 -7.39
N LEU A 278 -5.12 29.50 -7.98
CA LEU A 278 -6.08 29.52 -9.10
C LEU A 278 -5.41 29.60 -10.48
N HIS A 279 -4.12 29.32 -10.57
CA HIS A 279 -3.40 29.34 -11.86
C HIS A 279 -3.83 28.16 -12.75
N SER A 280 -4.07 28.42 -14.03
CA SER A 280 -4.58 27.45 -15.01
C SER A 280 -3.72 26.17 -15.09
N GLN A 281 -2.39 26.31 -15.08
CA GLN A 281 -1.42 25.21 -15.04
C GLN A 281 -1.68 24.20 -13.90
N ILE A 282 -2.13 24.64 -12.73
CA ILE A 282 -2.48 23.73 -11.63
C ILE A 282 -3.70 22.90 -12.02
N GLY A 283 -4.78 23.53 -12.50
CA GLY A 283 -5.98 22.81 -12.92
C GLY A 283 -5.75 21.88 -14.10
N ILE A 284 -4.99 22.30 -15.10
CA ILE A 284 -4.63 21.45 -16.25
C ILE A 284 -3.92 20.18 -15.77
N ASN A 285 -2.95 20.32 -14.86
CA ASN A 285 -2.19 19.18 -14.36
C ASN A 285 -3.03 18.29 -13.42
N ILE A 286 -3.90 18.85 -12.59
CA ILE A 286 -4.88 18.08 -11.81
C ILE A 286 -5.79 17.27 -12.75
N LEU A 287 -6.37 17.89 -13.77
CA LEU A 287 -7.28 17.22 -14.72
C LEU A 287 -6.56 16.14 -15.54
N ARG A 288 -5.33 16.39 -15.97
CA ARG A 288 -4.48 15.37 -16.62
C ARG A 288 -4.24 14.20 -15.68
N GLY A 289 -3.86 14.46 -14.44
CA GLY A 289 -3.66 13.43 -13.43
C GLY A 289 -4.93 12.60 -13.19
N ILE A 290 -6.07 13.24 -12.98
CA ILE A 290 -7.38 12.58 -12.83
C ILE A 290 -7.70 11.70 -14.05
N SER A 291 -7.52 12.23 -15.27
CA SER A 291 -7.78 11.49 -16.50
C SER A 291 -6.91 10.25 -16.61
N ILE A 292 -5.62 10.37 -16.30
CA ILE A 292 -4.67 9.25 -16.31
C ILE A 292 -4.99 8.24 -15.21
N GLY A 293 -5.38 8.71 -14.02
CA GLY A 293 -5.82 7.86 -12.92
C GLY A 293 -7.04 7.02 -13.32
N ILE A 294 -8.06 7.62 -13.94
CA ILE A 294 -9.24 6.88 -14.43
C ILE A 294 -8.84 5.88 -15.51
N LEU A 295 -7.99 6.27 -16.47
CA LEU A 295 -7.48 5.35 -17.51
C LEU A 295 -6.69 4.18 -16.90
N SER A 296 -5.89 4.44 -15.87
CA SER A 296 -5.12 3.42 -15.16
C SER A 296 -6.03 2.41 -14.45
N LEU A 297 -7.14 2.88 -13.88
CA LEU A 297 -8.14 2.04 -13.22
C LEU A 297 -8.96 1.22 -14.23
N ALA A 298 -9.28 1.80 -15.39
CA ALA A 298 -9.91 1.09 -16.49
C ALA A 298 -8.98 -0.01 -17.06
N ALA A 299 -7.69 0.31 -17.23
CA ALA A 299 -6.68 -0.65 -17.66
C ALA A 299 -6.52 -1.79 -16.64
N TRP A 300 -6.48 -1.46 -15.34
CA TRP A 300 -6.47 -2.45 -14.25
C TRP A 300 -7.66 -3.40 -14.37
N ALA A 301 -8.89 -2.87 -14.47
CA ALA A 301 -10.10 -3.70 -14.56
C ALA A 301 -10.13 -4.58 -15.81
N LEU A 302 -9.65 -4.05 -16.94
CA LEU A 302 -9.53 -4.81 -18.19
C LEU A 302 -8.50 -5.93 -18.06
N LEU A 303 -7.33 -5.66 -17.48
CA LEU A 303 -6.28 -6.66 -17.27
C LEU A 303 -6.75 -7.78 -16.34
N VAL A 304 -7.42 -7.44 -15.23
CA VAL A 304 -8.02 -8.42 -14.32
C VAL A 304 -9.00 -9.32 -15.06
N LYS A 305 -9.90 -8.73 -15.87
CA LYS A 305 -10.88 -9.48 -16.66
C LYS A 305 -10.22 -10.35 -17.74
N MET A 306 -9.19 -9.82 -18.40
CA MET A 306 -8.46 -10.49 -19.45
C MET A 306 -7.73 -11.72 -18.90
N VAL A 307 -6.96 -11.57 -17.82
CA VAL A 307 -6.24 -12.69 -17.21
C VAL A 307 -7.22 -13.72 -16.64
N SER A 308 -8.33 -13.27 -16.02
CA SER A 308 -9.38 -14.19 -15.55
C SER A 308 -10.00 -15.01 -16.68
N PHE A 309 -10.09 -14.45 -17.89
CA PHE A 309 -10.58 -15.16 -19.07
C PHE A 309 -9.57 -16.20 -19.60
N PHE A 310 -8.27 -15.87 -19.62
CA PHE A 310 -7.25 -16.73 -20.21
C PHE A 310 -6.78 -17.86 -19.27
N GLU A 311 -6.67 -17.61 -17.97
CA GLU A 311 -6.19 -18.64 -17.03
C GLU A 311 -7.29 -19.57 -16.51
N ALA A 312 -8.57 -19.28 -16.81
CA ALA A 312 -9.73 -19.92 -16.15
C ALA A 312 -9.65 -19.87 -14.60
N VAL A 313 -8.79 -19.00 -14.06
CA VAL A 313 -8.67 -18.71 -12.64
C VAL A 313 -9.40 -17.40 -12.38
N ALA A 314 -10.36 -17.42 -11.46
CA ALA A 314 -11.00 -16.18 -11.03
C ALA A 314 -9.96 -15.32 -10.31
N ILE A 315 -9.61 -14.16 -10.88
CA ILE A 315 -8.83 -13.18 -10.14
C ILE A 315 -9.77 -12.48 -9.18
N ILE A 316 -9.58 -12.74 -7.88
CA ILE A 316 -10.44 -12.19 -6.84
C ILE A 316 -9.67 -11.10 -6.09
N PRO A 317 -10.30 -9.93 -5.85
CA PRO A 317 -9.71 -8.94 -5.00
C PRO A 317 -9.41 -9.49 -3.59
N ASN A 318 -8.20 -9.31 -3.07
CA ASN A 318 -7.88 -9.67 -1.69
C ASN A 318 -8.60 -8.71 -0.75
N PHE A 319 -9.80 -9.11 -0.31
CA PHE A 319 -10.66 -8.28 0.53
C PHE A 319 -10.20 -8.17 1.99
N ASN A 320 -9.08 -8.78 2.43
CA ASN A 320 -8.67 -8.71 3.84
C ASN A 320 -8.45 -7.27 4.33
N GLY A 321 -7.83 -6.42 3.52
CA GLY A 321 -7.68 -4.99 3.82
C GLY A 321 -9.02 -4.27 3.92
N SER A 322 -9.93 -4.53 2.97
CA SER A 322 -11.28 -3.96 2.95
C SER A 322 -12.16 -4.45 4.10
N LEU A 323 -12.08 -5.73 4.46
CA LEU A 323 -12.78 -6.34 5.60
C LEU A 323 -12.33 -5.72 6.92
N MET A 324 -11.04 -5.41 7.05
CA MET A 324 -10.55 -4.66 8.19
C MET A 324 -11.12 -3.23 8.22
N ILE A 325 -11.20 -2.53 7.08
CA ILE A 325 -11.84 -1.21 6.99
C ILE A 325 -13.30 -1.29 7.44
N PHE A 326 -14.07 -2.24 6.90
CA PHE A 326 -15.50 -2.44 7.19
C PHE A 326 -15.78 -2.96 8.60
N SER A 327 -14.79 -3.54 9.26
CA SER A 327 -14.93 -3.97 10.66
C SER A 327 -14.39 -2.92 11.64
N SER A 328 -13.90 -1.77 11.20
CA SER A 328 -13.43 -0.74 12.14
C SER A 328 -14.58 0.03 12.80
N VAL A 329 -14.31 0.64 13.95
CA VAL A 329 -15.31 1.42 14.70
C VAL A 329 -15.82 2.60 13.87
N ASN A 330 -14.95 3.20 13.06
CA ASN A 330 -15.31 4.24 12.11
C ASN A 330 -14.63 3.95 10.76
N PRO A 331 -15.32 3.24 9.84
CA PRO A 331 -14.78 2.85 8.54
C PRO A 331 -14.34 4.02 7.69
N LEU A 332 -15.09 5.13 7.71
CA LEU A 332 -14.76 6.34 6.95
C LEU A 332 -13.45 6.96 7.44
N LEU A 333 -13.28 7.19 8.75
CA LEU A 333 -12.06 7.78 9.29
C LEU A 333 -10.85 6.86 9.12
N ARG A 334 -11.03 5.54 9.32
CA ARG A 334 -9.97 4.57 9.04
C ARG A 334 -9.56 4.61 7.57
N MET A 335 -10.53 4.66 6.66
CA MET A 335 -10.27 4.70 5.22
C MET A 335 -9.56 5.99 4.82
N ILE A 336 -10.02 7.15 5.30
CA ILE A 336 -9.33 8.43 5.06
C ILE A 336 -7.90 8.39 5.59
N GLY A 337 -7.70 7.85 6.80
CA GLY A 337 -6.38 7.68 7.41
C GLY A 337 -5.43 6.84 6.56
N ILE A 338 -5.82 5.61 6.20
CA ILE A 338 -4.96 4.69 5.44
C ILE A 338 -4.71 5.21 4.02
N VAL A 339 -5.75 5.67 3.33
CA VAL A 339 -5.66 6.12 1.93
C VAL A 339 -4.81 7.37 1.83
N SER A 340 -5.04 8.37 2.68
CA SER A 340 -4.29 9.63 2.64
C SER A 340 -2.83 9.39 3.03
N PHE A 341 -2.56 8.56 4.04
CA PHE A 341 -1.19 8.19 4.41
C PHE A 341 -0.48 7.46 3.26
N ALA A 342 -1.10 6.42 2.68
CA ALA A 342 -0.52 5.64 1.59
C ALA A 342 -0.22 6.52 0.36
N MET A 343 -1.10 7.47 0.03
CA MET A 343 -0.86 8.42 -1.05
C MET A 343 0.34 9.33 -0.77
N ILE A 344 0.39 9.97 0.41
CA ILE A 344 1.50 10.87 0.75
C ILE A 344 2.82 10.09 0.80
N TRP A 345 2.81 8.89 1.39
CA TRP A 345 3.96 7.99 1.42
C TRP A 345 4.44 7.65 0.00
N THR A 346 3.53 7.20 -0.86
CA THR A 346 3.88 6.75 -2.22
C THR A 346 4.45 7.89 -3.06
N VAL A 347 3.85 9.07 -2.93
CA VAL A 347 4.30 10.28 -3.64
C VAL A 347 5.67 10.70 -3.15
N THR A 348 5.88 10.73 -1.85
CA THR A 348 7.13 11.21 -1.25
C THR A 348 8.29 10.23 -1.52
N CYS A 349 8.08 8.94 -1.25
CA CYS A 349 9.12 7.91 -1.34
C CYS A 349 9.44 7.50 -2.77
N TYR A 350 8.43 7.34 -3.62
CA TYR A 350 8.66 6.77 -4.95
C TYR A 350 8.57 7.80 -6.07
N LEU A 351 7.49 8.58 -6.11
CA LEU A 351 7.25 9.51 -7.21
C LEU A 351 8.21 10.70 -7.16
N LEU A 352 8.49 11.23 -5.97
CA LEU A 352 9.46 12.31 -5.76
C LEU A 352 10.86 11.74 -5.54
N PHE A 353 11.10 11.05 -4.42
CA PHE A 353 12.45 10.62 -4.05
C PHE A 353 13.01 9.54 -4.99
N GLY A 354 12.30 8.42 -5.17
CA GLY A 354 12.74 7.31 -6.02
C GLY A 354 13.05 7.75 -7.45
N MET A 355 12.10 8.38 -8.13
CA MET A 355 12.29 8.86 -9.50
C MET A 355 13.49 9.82 -9.61
N SER A 356 13.65 10.75 -8.66
CA SER A 356 14.75 11.74 -8.68
C SER A 356 16.13 11.09 -8.45
N VAL A 357 16.22 10.15 -7.51
CA VAL A 357 17.46 9.42 -7.22
C VAL A 357 17.88 8.57 -8.42
N PHE A 358 16.96 7.76 -8.97
CA PHE A 358 17.28 6.88 -10.08
C PHE A 358 17.51 7.64 -11.38
N ARG A 359 16.89 8.80 -11.58
CA ARG A 359 17.22 9.68 -12.71
C ARG A 359 18.67 10.14 -12.71
N ARG A 360 19.23 10.43 -11.52
CA ARG A 360 20.63 10.81 -11.42
C ARG A 360 21.58 9.68 -11.83
N LEU A 361 21.16 8.44 -11.62
CA LEU A 361 21.94 7.23 -11.92
C LEU A 361 21.75 6.76 -13.37
N PHE A 362 20.57 6.96 -13.96
CA PHE A 362 20.21 6.41 -15.27
C PHE A 362 19.60 7.46 -16.21
N GLN A 363 20.13 7.52 -17.43
CA GLN A 363 19.65 8.45 -18.47
C GLN A 363 18.37 7.99 -19.17
N SER A 364 18.05 6.69 -19.17
CA SER A 364 16.86 6.18 -19.86
C SER A 364 15.60 6.33 -19.00
N PRO A 365 14.52 6.95 -19.50
CA PRO A 365 13.25 7.11 -18.77
C PRO A 365 12.64 5.76 -18.37
N TRP A 366 12.66 4.81 -19.30
CA TRP A 366 12.04 3.49 -19.11
C TRP A 366 12.75 2.65 -18.07
N VAL A 367 14.08 2.80 -17.95
CA VAL A 367 14.87 2.13 -16.91
C VAL A 367 14.50 2.69 -15.53
N VAL A 368 14.40 4.01 -15.40
CA VAL A 368 14.00 4.67 -14.14
C VAL A 368 12.58 4.24 -13.73
N ILE A 369 11.61 4.34 -14.65
CA ILE A 369 10.23 3.91 -14.40
C ILE A 369 10.18 2.43 -14.01
N GLY A 370 10.90 1.57 -14.73
CA GLY A 370 10.93 0.13 -14.45
C GLY A 370 11.49 -0.20 -13.06
N ILE A 371 12.61 0.42 -12.66
CA ILE A 371 13.21 0.20 -11.34
C ILE A 371 12.27 0.69 -10.23
N VAL A 372 11.72 1.90 -10.36
CA VAL A 372 10.83 2.45 -9.33
C VAL A 372 9.52 1.65 -9.24
N THR A 373 8.97 1.21 -10.38
CA THR A 373 7.81 0.30 -10.42
C THR A 373 8.11 -0.98 -9.66
N LEU A 374 9.25 -1.62 -9.93
CA LEU A 374 9.65 -2.85 -9.26
C LEU A 374 9.71 -2.64 -7.75
N LEU A 375 10.36 -1.56 -7.28
CA LEU A 375 10.45 -1.25 -5.86
C LEU A 375 9.08 -1.05 -5.21
N ILE A 376 8.16 -0.34 -5.88
CA ILE A 376 6.80 -0.16 -5.37
C ILE A 376 6.06 -1.50 -5.28
N THR A 377 6.14 -2.33 -6.32
CA THR A 377 5.43 -3.63 -6.39
C THR A 377 5.98 -4.68 -5.45
N LEU A 378 7.25 -4.57 -5.07
CA LEU A 378 7.84 -5.43 -4.04
C LEU A 378 7.27 -5.10 -2.65
N VAL A 379 6.75 -3.88 -2.45
CA VAL A 379 6.27 -3.34 -1.18
C VAL A 379 4.76 -3.31 -1.07
N HIS A 380 4.06 -2.89 -2.12
CA HIS A 380 2.61 -2.93 -2.18
C HIS A 380 2.19 -4.30 -2.72
N ARG A 381 1.41 -5.04 -1.93
CA ARG A 381 0.91 -6.38 -2.27
C ARG A 381 -0.58 -6.51 -1.97
N ASP A 382 -1.32 -5.44 -2.20
CA ASP A 382 -2.75 -5.44 -1.97
C ASP A 382 -3.48 -5.63 -3.29
N GLY A 383 -3.90 -6.87 -3.53
CA GLY A 383 -5.27 -6.98 -4.00
C GLY A 383 -5.62 -8.08 -4.95
N LEU A 384 -4.76 -8.93 -5.47
CA LEU A 384 -5.20 -9.93 -6.46
C LEU A 384 -4.61 -11.32 -6.23
N GLU A 385 -5.50 -12.31 -6.20
CA GLU A 385 -5.14 -13.74 -6.21
C GLU A 385 -5.49 -14.35 -7.57
N PRO A 386 -4.59 -15.11 -8.23
CA PRO A 386 -3.26 -15.54 -7.75
C PRO A 386 -2.22 -14.42 -7.71
N TYR A 387 -1.30 -14.52 -6.75
CA TYR A 387 -0.29 -13.49 -6.46
C TYR A 387 0.53 -13.01 -7.68
N LEU A 388 1.12 -13.91 -8.47
CA LEU A 388 2.03 -13.52 -9.55
C LEU A 388 1.36 -12.69 -10.67
N PRO A 389 0.21 -13.11 -11.23
CA PRO A 389 -0.57 -12.25 -12.13
C PRO A 389 -0.97 -10.91 -11.48
N GLY A 390 -1.33 -10.92 -10.19
CA GLY A 390 -1.65 -9.71 -9.43
C GLY A 390 -0.53 -8.69 -9.43
N VAL A 391 0.69 -9.12 -9.06
CA VAL A 391 1.90 -8.27 -9.06
C VAL A 391 2.18 -7.68 -10.44
N ILE A 392 2.02 -8.46 -11.51
CA ILE A 392 2.23 -7.98 -12.88
C ILE A 392 1.22 -6.89 -13.24
N ILE A 393 -0.05 -7.08 -12.92
CA ILE A 393 -1.10 -6.10 -13.17
C ILE A 393 -0.82 -4.81 -12.39
N GLU A 394 -0.49 -4.91 -11.11
CA GLU A 394 -0.13 -3.77 -10.27
C GLU A 394 1.11 -3.04 -10.80
N ALA A 395 2.12 -3.78 -11.26
CA ALA A 395 3.31 -3.20 -11.87
C ALA A 395 2.97 -2.38 -13.12
N ILE A 396 2.12 -2.90 -14.00
CA ILE A 396 1.70 -2.19 -15.21
C ILE A 396 0.98 -0.88 -14.85
N VAL A 397 0.07 -0.93 -13.87
CA VAL A 397 -0.70 0.24 -13.42
C VAL A 397 0.19 1.28 -12.75
N MET A 398 1.13 0.83 -11.92
CA MET A 398 2.07 1.72 -11.25
C MET A 398 3.06 2.35 -12.24
N ALA A 399 3.57 1.57 -13.21
CA ALA A 399 4.39 2.09 -14.30
C ALA A 399 3.66 3.15 -15.12
N PHE A 400 2.38 2.94 -15.42
CA PHE A 400 1.56 3.92 -16.12
C PHE A 400 1.39 5.22 -15.31
N THR A 401 1.28 5.10 -13.99
CA THR A 401 1.17 6.26 -13.08
C THR A 401 2.50 7.01 -12.96
N LEU A 402 3.64 6.31 -12.89
CA LEU A 402 4.97 6.93 -12.92
C LEU A 402 5.27 7.59 -14.28
N TRP A 403 4.78 7.00 -15.38
CA TRP A 403 4.83 7.62 -16.69
C TRP A 403 4.06 8.95 -16.73
N ALA A 404 2.93 9.06 -16.02
CA ALA A 404 2.20 10.31 -15.88
C ALA A 404 3.06 11.44 -15.29
N PHE A 405 3.77 11.14 -14.18
CA PHE A 405 4.73 12.07 -13.58
C PHE A 405 5.87 12.41 -14.55
N TRP A 406 6.38 11.41 -15.27
CA TRP A 406 7.43 11.61 -16.26
C TRP A 406 7.01 12.56 -17.39
N GLN A 407 5.79 12.46 -17.89
CA GLN A 407 5.30 13.30 -18.98
C GLN A 407 4.91 14.71 -18.51
N TYR A 408 4.26 14.79 -17.35
CA TYR A 408 3.68 16.04 -16.85
C TYR A 408 4.49 16.56 -15.66
N ASP A 409 3.87 16.80 -14.51
CA ASP A 409 4.52 17.36 -13.34
C ASP A 409 4.17 16.59 -12.05
N LEU A 410 4.71 17.04 -10.92
CA LEU A 410 4.48 16.43 -9.62
C LEU A 410 2.99 16.39 -9.24
N ILE A 411 2.22 17.44 -9.57
CA ILE A 411 0.81 17.54 -9.22
C ILE A 411 -0.05 16.60 -10.07
N ALA A 412 0.26 16.43 -11.35
CA ALA A 412 -0.39 15.45 -12.22
C ALA A 412 -0.12 14.02 -11.76
N GLY A 413 1.12 13.70 -11.41
CA GLY A 413 1.49 12.40 -10.84
C GLY A 413 0.76 12.12 -9.52
N PHE A 414 0.71 13.12 -8.62
CA PHE A 414 -0.05 13.06 -7.37
C PHE A 414 -1.54 12.81 -7.63
N ALA A 415 -2.18 13.61 -8.50
CA ALA A 415 -3.59 13.48 -8.82
C ALA A 415 -3.93 12.14 -9.47
N ALA A 416 -3.03 11.56 -10.28
CA ALA A 416 -3.20 10.23 -10.86
C ALA A 416 -3.20 9.13 -9.78
N LEU A 417 -2.22 9.14 -8.87
CA LEU A 417 -2.18 8.22 -7.73
C LEU A 417 -3.41 8.36 -6.85
N VAL A 418 -3.76 9.61 -6.50
CA VAL A 418 -4.94 9.90 -5.67
C VAL A 418 -6.18 9.31 -6.31
N THR A 419 -6.39 9.54 -7.61
CA THR A 419 -7.55 9.06 -8.34
C THR A 419 -7.61 7.53 -8.36
N ASN A 420 -6.50 6.86 -8.66
CA ASN A 420 -6.44 5.40 -8.71
C ASN A 420 -6.78 4.77 -7.35
N THR A 421 -6.04 5.13 -6.30
CA THR A 421 -6.22 4.54 -4.96
C THR A 421 -7.57 4.90 -4.35
N PHE A 422 -8.04 6.13 -4.56
CA PHE A 422 -9.35 6.57 -4.09
C PHE A 422 -10.47 5.73 -4.67
N TRP A 423 -10.53 5.57 -6.00
CA TRP A 423 -11.62 4.85 -6.65
C TRP A 423 -11.53 3.34 -6.41
N TYR A 424 -10.32 2.78 -6.35
CA TYR A 424 -10.13 1.39 -5.98
C TYR A 424 -10.80 1.04 -4.63
N GLN A 425 -10.63 1.91 -3.63
CA GLN A 425 -11.26 1.73 -2.31
C GLN A 425 -12.75 2.12 -2.28
N ALA A 426 -13.12 3.20 -2.96
CA ALA A 426 -14.49 3.71 -2.96
C ALA A 426 -15.48 2.76 -3.64
N ILE A 427 -15.07 2.07 -4.72
CA ILE A 427 -15.90 1.09 -5.42
C ILE A 427 -16.41 0.02 -4.45
N GLY A 428 -15.53 -0.50 -3.59
CA GLY A 428 -15.89 -1.53 -2.61
C GLY A 428 -17.03 -1.12 -1.68
N LEU A 429 -17.12 0.17 -1.30
CA LEU A 429 -18.16 0.68 -0.41
C LEU A 429 -19.57 0.58 -1.02
N PHE A 430 -19.70 0.86 -2.31
CA PHE A 430 -20.99 0.84 -3.02
C PHE A 430 -21.54 -0.58 -3.20
N PHE A 431 -20.66 -1.57 -3.38
CA PHE A 431 -21.07 -2.96 -3.65
C PHE A 431 -21.36 -3.78 -2.39
N THR A 432 -21.24 -3.20 -1.19
CA THR A 432 -21.53 -3.91 0.07
C THR A 432 -23.02 -4.15 0.33
N GLY A 433 -23.91 -3.36 -0.29
CA GLY A 433 -25.36 -3.45 -0.08
C GLY A 433 -25.86 -2.95 1.28
N ASN A 434 -25.04 -2.21 2.03
CA ASN A 434 -25.42 -1.56 3.29
C ASN A 434 -25.48 -0.03 3.09
N ASP A 435 -26.55 0.60 3.58
CA ASP A 435 -26.83 2.03 3.36
C ASP A 435 -25.76 2.96 3.96
N HIS A 436 -25.17 2.59 5.12
CA HIS A 436 -24.11 3.39 5.75
C HIS A 436 -22.82 3.41 4.92
N PHE A 437 -22.45 2.26 4.34
CA PHE A 437 -21.29 2.18 3.44
C PHE A 437 -21.55 2.90 2.12
N ALA A 438 -22.76 2.77 1.56
CA ALA A 438 -23.16 3.50 0.37
C ALA A 438 -23.10 5.02 0.59
N PHE A 439 -23.61 5.51 1.72
CA PHE A 439 -23.53 6.94 2.09
C PHE A 439 -22.08 7.42 2.22
N SER A 440 -21.23 6.62 2.86
CA SER A 440 -19.79 6.92 2.96
C SER A 440 -19.14 7.04 1.58
N GLY A 441 -19.47 6.12 0.66
CA GLY A 441 -19.04 6.18 -0.74
C GLY A 441 -19.50 7.46 -1.45
N MET A 442 -20.75 7.89 -1.24
CA MET A 442 -21.28 9.12 -1.84
C MET A 442 -20.58 10.38 -1.33
N LEU A 443 -20.29 10.47 -0.03
CA LEU A 443 -19.54 11.59 0.54
C LEU A 443 -18.16 11.72 -0.09
N LEU A 444 -17.47 10.59 -0.24
CA LEU A 444 -16.17 10.52 -0.90
C LEU A 444 -16.27 11.01 -2.35
N ALA A 445 -17.23 10.50 -3.13
CA ALA A 445 -17.45 10.94 -4.51
C ALA A 445 -17.71 12.45 -4.59
N GLY A 446 -18.42 13.02 -3.61
CA GLY A 446 -18.61 14.47 -3.47
C GLY A 446 -17.30 15.25 -3.35
N VAL A 447 -16.35 14.79 -2.52
CA VAL A 447 -15.01 15.39 -2.41
C VAL A 447 -14.30 15.38 -3.77
N PHE A 448 -14.40 14.28 -4.52
CA PHE A 448 -13.77 14.16 -5.83
C PHE A 448 -14.37 15.12 -6.86
N ILE A 449 -15.70 15.28 -6.86
CA ILE A 449 -16.40 16.26 -7.71
C ILE A 449 -15.95 17.69 -7.39
N LEU A 450 -15.75 18.01 -6.10
CA LEU A 450 -15.24 19.33 -5.70
C LEU A 450 -13.81 19.58 -6.21
N ILE A 451 -12.94 18.56 -6.23
CA ILE A 451 -11.59 18.68 -6.80
C ILE A 451 -11.65 18.97 -8.31
N ILE A 452 -12.52 18.28 -9.04
CA ILE A 452 -12.74 18.54 -10.48
C ILE A 452 -13.29 19.95 -10.69
N GLY A 453 -14.30 20.36 -9.93
CA GLY A 453 -14.87 21.70 -9.99
C GLY A 453 -13.83 22.79 -9.72
N TYR A 454 -12.98 22.59 -8.70
CA TYR A 454 -11.85 23.47 -8.44
C TYR A 454 -10.88 23.52 -9.63
N ALA A 455 -10.47 22.38 -10.17
CA ALA A 455 -9.57 22.35 -11.32
C ALA A 455 -10.15 23.08 -12.54
N LEU A 456 -11.45 22.88 -12.83
CA LEU A 456 -12.15 23.59 -13.91
C LEU A 456 -12.22 25.10 -13.68
N THR A 457 -12.48 25.57 -12.47
CA THR A 457 -12.54 27.01 -12.18
C THR A 457 -11.20 27.71 -12.40
N THR A 458 -10.07 27.02 -12.18
CA THR A 458 -8.74 27.59 -12.49
C THR A 458 -8.53 27.81 -14.00
N LEU A 459 -9.19 27.05 -14.88
CA LEU A 459 -9.07 27.22 -16.33
C LEU A 459 -9.72 28.49 -16.85
N PHE A 460 -10.73 28.99 -16.13
CA PHE A 460 -11.43 30.24 -16.46
C PHE A 460 -10.80 31.45 -15.76
N THR A 461 -9.81 31.23 -14.88
CA THR A 461 -9.14 32.30 -14.16
C THR A 461 -7.95 32.81 -14.97
N ARG A 462 -7.80 34.13 -15.08
CA ARG A 462 -6.68 34.73 -15.81
C ARG A 462 -5.37 34.59 -15.03
N ASP A 463 -4.37 33.98 -15.67
CA ASP A 463 -3.05 33.79 -15.08
C ASP A 463 -2.33 35.12 -14.85
N ARG A 464 -1.80 35.28 -13.63
CA ARG A 464 -1.13 36.53 -13.18
C ARG A 464 0.39 36.50 -13.34
N ILE A 465 0.97 35.31 -13.54
CA ILE A 465 2.43 35.12 -13.60
C ILE A 465 2.76 34.07 -14.66
N THR A 466 3.78 34.35 -15.46
CA THR A 466 4.28 33.43 -16.50
C THR A 466 5.78 33.14 -16.36
N ASP A 467 6.50 33.98 -15.60
CA ASP A 467 7.92 33.79 -15.26
C ASP A 467 8.04 32.91 -14.01
N PHE A 468 8.12 31.59 -14.22
CA PHE A 468 8.20 30.60 -13.15
C PHE A 468 9.56 30.57 -12.45
N ASP A 469 10.61 31.12 -13.05
CA ASP A 469 11.97 31.08 -12.48
C ASP A 469 12.07 31.89 -11.19
N ARG A 470 11.23 32.92 -11.04
CA ARG A 470 11.12 33.75 -9.84
C ARG A 470 10.41 33.06 -8.68
N LEU A 471 9.65 31.99 -8.96
CA LEU A 471 8.87 31.26 -7.96
C LEU A 471 9.65 30.14 -7.28
N ALA A 472 10.78 29.73 -7.89
CA ALA A 472 11.64 28.69 -7.35
C ALA A 472 12.15 29.08 -5.94
N PRO A 473 12.25 28.10 -5.02
CA PRO A 473 12.66 28.37 -3.64
C PRO A 473 14.11 28.84 -3.57
N LYS A 474 14.46 29.60 -2.52
CA LYS A 474 15.78 30.23 -2.39
C LYS A 474 16.96 29.26 -2.51
N PHE A 475 16.85 28.07 -1.92
CA PHE A 475 17.91 27.04 -1.94
C PHE A 475 18.21 26.53 -3.37
N TYR A 476 17.27 26.67 -4.30
CA TYR A 476 17.47 26.27 -5.70
C TYR A 476 18.63 27.07 -6.34
N LYS A 477 18.81 28.33 -5.93
CA LYS A 477 19.95 29.14 -6.40
C LYS A 477 21.29 28.51 -6.04
N ASN A 478 21.41 27.99 -4.81
CA ASN A 478 22.63 27.32 -4.36
C ASN A 478 22.91 26.05 -5.19
N ILE A 479 21.87 25.28 -5.53
CA ILE A 479 22.00 24.11 -6.42
C ILE A 479 22.54 24.56 -7.79
N THR A 480 21.94 25.58 -8.40
CA THR A 480 22.36 26.07 -9.73
C THR A 480 23.76 26.67 -9.72
N GLU A 481 24.14 27.37 -8.65
CA GLU A 481 25.48 27.95 -8.49
C GLU A 481 26.53 26.85 -8.33
N ARG A 482 26.26 25.83 -7.51
CA ARG A 482 27.13 24.65 -7.39
C ARG A 482 27.30 23.95 -8.74
N GLN A 483 26.20 23.70 -9.47
CA GLN A 483 26.27 23.04 -10.78
C GLN A 483 27.09 23.86 -11.79
N ARG A 484 26.92 25.18 -11.79
CA ARG A 484 27.69 26.08 -12.64
C ARG A 484 29.18 26.02 -12.31
N LEU A 485 29.55 26.15 -11.03
CA LEU A 485 30.94 26.05 -10.59
C LEU A 485 31.55 24.68 -10.92
N GLN A 486 30.81 23.59 -10.72
CA GLN A 486 31.25 22.25 -11.12
C GLN A 486 31.51 22.14 -12.62
N LYS A 487 30.66 22.76 -13.46
CA LYS A 487 30.85 22.76 -14.91
C LYS A 487 32.05 23.61 -15.33
N GLU A 488 32.24 24.78 -14.71
CA GLU A 488 33.42 25.62 -14.94
C GLU A 488 34.72 24.88 -14.58
N LEU A 489 34.74 24.15 -13.45
CA LEU A 489 35.86 23.30 -13.03
C LEU A 489 36.10 22.14 -14.00
N GLU A 490 35.04 21.46 -14.46
CA GLU A 490 35.15 20.36 -15.43
C GLU A 490 35.74 20.85 -16.75
N ILE A 491 35.30 22.00 -17.25
CA ILE A 491 35.84 22.62 -18.47
C ILE A 491 37.32 23.00 -18.26
N ALA A 492 37.66 23.62 -17.13
CA ALA A 492 39.05 23.97 -16.85
C ALA A 492 39.96 22.74 -16.79
N ARG A 493 39.47 21.63 -16.22
CA ARG A 493 40.16 20.33 -16.24
C ARG A 493 40.34 19.81 -17.67
N GLU A 494 39.30 19.84 -18.50
CA GLU A 494 39.39 19.42 -19.91
C GLU A 494 40.43 20.23 -20.68
N VAL A 495 40.44 21.56 -20.49
CA VAL A 495 41.44 22.45 -21.10
C VAL A 495 42.84 22.11 -20.63
N GLN A 496 43.06 21.95 -19.33
CA GLN A 496 44.37 21.56 -18.80
C GLN A 496 44.84 20.22 -19.37
N MET A 497 43.97 19.21 -19.39
CA MET A 497 44.31 17.89 -19.91
C MET A 497 44.59 17.92 -21.42
N SER A 498 43.98 18.85 -22.16
CA SER A 498 44.24 19.04 -23.59
C SER A 498 45.62 19.62 -23.91
N PHE A 499 46.30 20.24 -22.93
CA PHE A 499 47.68 20.70 -23.10
C PHE A 499 48.71 19.58 -22.90
N LEU A 500 48.32 18.42 -22.36
CA LEU A 500 49.24 17.31 -22.18
C LEU A 500 49.42 16.54 -23.50
N PRO A 501 50.63 16.00 -23.78
CA PRO A 501 50.87 15.18 -24.96
C PRO A 501 49.90 14.01 -25.09
N GLU A 502 49.21 13.88 -26.23
CA GLU A 502 48.31 12.74 -26.50
C GLU A 502 49.08 11.41 -26.65
N ARG A 503 50.34 11.48 -27.07
CA ARG A 503 51.21 10.32 -27.32
C ARG A 503 52.63 10.62 -26.87
N ASN A 504 53.27 9.61 -26.31
CA ASN A 504 54.70 9.68 -26.03
C ASN A 504 55.50 9.63 -27.34
N PRO A 505 56.62 10.36 -27.42
CA PRO A 505 57.53 10.24 -28.56
C PRO A 505 58.11 8.83 -28.63
N GLN A 506 58.29 8.32 -29.85
CA GLN A 506 58.96 7.04 -30.09
C GLN A 506 60.42 7.30 -30.44
N ILE A 507 61.32 6.87 -29.56
CA ILE A 507 62.77 6.94 -29.75
C ILE A 507 63.31 5.52 -29.57
N ASN A 508 64.02 5.00 -30.57
CA ASN A 508 64.40 3.59 -30.62
C ASN A 508 65.21 3.12 -29.39
N GLU A 509 65.96 4.02 -28.78
CA GLU A 509 66.81 3.73 -27.63
C GLU A 509 66.13 3.97 -26.27
N LEU A 510 64.89 4.48 -26.22
CA LEU A 510 64.20 4.86 -24.97
C LEU A 510 62.77 4.30 -24.90
N ASP A 511 62.42 3.75 -23.74
CA ASP A 511 61.04 3.40 -23.39
C ASP A 511 60.41 4.51 -22.55
N ILE A 512 59.38 5.17 -23.07
CA ILE A 512 58.79 6.39 -22.48
C ILE A 512 57.31 6.14 -22.15
N ALA A 513 56.97 6.32 -20.87
CA ALA A 513 55.60 6.28 -20.35
C ALA A 513 55.27 7.59 -19.62
N SER A 514 54.03 8.07 -19.74
CA SER A 514 53.56 9.29 -19.09
C SER A 514 52.11 9.12 -18.63
N ARG A 515 51.77 9.73 -17.48
CA ARG A 515 50.41 9.77 -16.94
C ARG A 515 50.29 10.90 -15.94
N CYS A 516 49.31 11.78 -16.11
CA CYS A 516 48.95 12.80 -15.12
C CYS A 516 47.57 12.45 -14.53
N ILE A 517 47.48 12.40 -13.19
CA ILE A 517 46.23 12.18 -12.46
C ILE A 517 46.08 13.32 -11.45
N PRO A 518 45.24 14.33 -11.73
CA PRO A 518 44.99 15.42 -10.78
C PRO A 518 44.45 14.91 -9.45
N ALA A 519 44.91 15.48 -8.33
CA ALA A 519 44.45 15.12 -6.99
C ALA A 519 43.05 15.69 -6.63
N LEU A 520 42.65 16.80 -7.26
CA LEU A 520 41.35 17.48 -7.10
C LEU A 520 40.68 17.65 -8.47
N GLU A 521 39.79 18.64 -8.62
CA GLU A 521 39.14 18.92 -9.90
C GLU A 521 40.14 19.34 -10.99
N ILE A 522 41.18 20.11 -10.63
CA ILE A 522 42.26 20.62 -11.51
C ILE A 522 43.62 20.34 -10.84
N GLY A 523 44.66 19.99 -11.61
CA GLY A 523 46.01 19.70 -11.11
C GLY A 523 46.96 20.90 -11.28
N GLY A 524 48.12 20.88 -10.61
CA GLY A 524 49.22 21.83 -10.92
C GLY A 524 50.26 21.25 -11.88
N ASP A 525 50.19 19.94 -12.13
CA ASP A 525 51.25 19.19 -12.80
C ASP A 525 51.08 19.23 -14.32
N TYR A 526 52.15 19.64 -15.00
CA TYR A 526 52.25 19.73 -16.45
C TYR A 526 53.48 18.97 -16.94
N TYR A 527 53.39 18.32 -18.09
CA TYR A 527 54.57 17.80 -18.77
C TYR A 527 54.43 17.94 -20.29
N ASP A 528 55.56 17.98 -20.99
CA ASP A 528 55.61 18.07 -22.45
C ASP A 528 56.90 17.45 -23.01
N PHE A 529 56.85 17.08 -24.29
CA PHE A 529 57.96 16.50 -25.05
C PHE A 529 58.26 17.38 -26.26
N VAL A 530 59.40 18.05 -26.25
CA VAL A 530 59.81 18.97 -27.31
C VAL A 530 60.92 18.33 -28.14
N ASP A 531 60.70 18.14 -29.44
CA ASP A 531 61.76 17.73 -30.36
C ASP A 531 62.74 18.89 -30.58
N LEU A 532 64.00 18.69 -30.18
CA LEU A 532 65.07 19.69 -30.31
C LEU A 532 65.97 19.43 -31.54
N GLY A 533 65.61 18.45 -32.38
CA GLY A 533 66.38 17.99 -33.53
C GLY A 533 67.69 17.29 -33.16
N GLN A 534 68.35 16.71 -34.18
CA GLN A 534 69.64 16.01 -34.03
C GLN A 534 69.62 14.89 -32.96
N ASN A 535 68.53 14.11 -32.91
CA ASN A 535 68.35 13.03 -31.94
C ASN A 535 68.34 13.50 -30.46
N ARG A 536 67.83 14.72 -30.20
CA ARG A 536 67.69 15.28 -28.85
C ARG A 536 66.22 15.52 -28.51
N LEU A 537 65.80 15.00 -27.36
CA LEU A 537 64.48 15.22 -26.80
C LEU A 537 64.56 16.15 -25.58
N GLY A 538 63.79 17.23 -25.60
CA GLY A 538 63.52 18.04 -24.41
C GLY A 538 62.33 17.46 -23.66
N VAL A 539 62.49 17.22 -22.35
CA VAL A 539 61.39 16.83 -21.46
C VAL A 539 61.13 18.00 -20.53
N VAL A 540 59.89 18.48 -20.53
CA VAL A 540 59.43 19.54 -19.63
C VAL A 540 58.54 18.88 -18.57
N ILE A 541 58.79 19.17 -17.31
CA ILE A 541 57.91 18.84 -16.19
C ILE A 541 57.78 20.10 -15.35
N GLY A 542 56.56 20.56 -15.13
CA GLY A 542 56.24 21.73 -14.33
C GLY A 542 55.27 21.38 -13.23
N ASP A 543 55.54 21.89 -12.03
CA ASP A 543 54.60 21.91 -10.90
C ASP A 543 54.20 23.38 -10.69
N VAL A 544 52.97 23.72 -11.08
CA VAL A 544 52.42 25.06 -10.89
C VAL A 544 52.08 25.22 -9.41
N SER A 545 52.79 26.13 -8.74
CA SER A 545 52.57 26.44 -7.32
C SER A 545 51.17 27.02 -7.10
N GLY A 546 50.24 26.16 -6.68
CA GLY A 546 48.85 26.48 -6.36
C GLY A 546 48.02 25.21 -6.19
N LYS A 547 46.79 25.31 -5.67
CA LYS A 547 45.83 24.19 -5.61
C LYS A 547 44.47 24.65 -6.10
N GLY A 548 43.80 23.87 -6.95
CA GLY A 548 42.47 24.22 -7.48
C GLY A 548 42.52 25.28 -8.59
N THR A 549 41.51 26.15 -8.67
CA THR A 549 41.34 27.14 -9.77
C THR A 549 42.40 28.24 -9.86
N GLN A 550 43.30 28.34 -8.87
CA GLN A 550 44.36 29.34 -8.84
C GLN A 550 45.68 28.87 -9.48
N ALA A 551 45.84 27.56 -9.71
CA ALA A 551 46.90 26.96 -10.51
C ALA A 551 46.42 26.85 -11.96
#